data_AF-A0YVJ5-F1
#
_entry.id   AF-A0YVJ5-F1
#
_cell.length_a   1.000
_cell.length_b   1.000
_cell.length_c   1.000
_cell.angle_alpha   90.00
_cell.angle_beta   90.00
_cell.angle_gamma   90.00
#
_symmetry.space_group_name_H-M   'P 1'
#
loop_
_entity.id
_entity.type
_entity.pdbx_description
1 polymer ?
#
loop_
_entity_poly.entity_id
_entity_poly.type
_entity_poly.pdbx_seq_one_letter_code
_entity_poly.pdbx_strand_id
1 'polypeptide(L)' 'MIGGFGSAVAEALMDNNILVPLKRFGVPDQLVDHATPDQSKADLGLTSSQISEQIRELFFSKQPSPVS' A
#
# COMPACT_ATOMS: atom_id res chain seq x y z
N MET A 1 5.71 -6.90 -5.81
CA MET A 1 6.31 -5.57 -6.06
C MET A 1 7.77 -5.62 -5.65
N ILE A 2 8.68 -5.55 -6.61
CA ILE A 2 10.13 -5.58 -6.39
C ILE A 2 10.68 -4.29 -7.01
N GLY A 3 11.45 -3.49 -6.25
CA GLY A 3 12.25 -2.38 -6.80
C GLY A 3 11.51 -1.08 -7.19
N GLY A 4 10.28 -0.85 -6.75
CA GLY A 4 9.53 0.40 -7.02
C GLY A 4 9.68 1.48 -5.94
N PHE A 5 9.00 2.63 -6.11
CA PHE A 5 9.00 3.75 -5.15
C PHE A 5 8.72 3.32 -3.70
N GLY A 6 7.71 2.48 -3.48
CA GLY A 6 7.40 1.98 -2.14
C GLY A 6 8.51 1.13 -1.51
N SER A 7 9.40 0.54 -2.31
CA SER A 7 10.57 -0.19 -1.80
C SER A 7 11.68 0.78 -1.40
N ALA A 8 11.95 1.81 -2.22
CA ALA A 8 12.90 2.88 -1.86
C ALA A 8 12.51 3.60 -0.56
N VAL A 9 11.22 3.87 -0.34
CA VAL A 9 10.74 4.45 0.92
C VAL A 9 10.94 3.47 2.09
N ALA A 10 10.63 2.19 1.90
CA ALA A 10 10.82 1.17 2.94
C ALA A 10 12.29 0.99 3.33
N GLU A 11 13.19 1.00 2.34
CA GLU A 11 14.65 0.97 2.50
C GLU A 11 15.13 2.21 3.27
N ALA A 12 14.73 3.41 2.85
CA ALA A 12 15.10 4.64 3.54
C ALA A 12 14.62 4.68 5.01
N LEU A 13 13.41 4.19 5.31
CA LEU A 13 12.93 4.07 6.69
C LEU A 13 13.79 3.08 7.51
N MET A 14 14.16 1.96 6.90
CA MET A 14 14.98 0.93 7.54
C MET A 14 16.39 1.44 7.84
N ASP A 15 17.03 2.11 6.88
CA ASP A 15 18.38 2.70 7.01
C ASP A 15 18.45 3.77 8.10
N ASN A 16 17.32 4.42 8.42
CA ASN A 16 17.20 5.41 9.49
C ASN A 16 16.67 4.82 10.81
N ASN A 17 16.56 3.50 10.94
CA ASN A 17 16.01 2.80 12.11
C ASN A 17 14.57 3.25 12.48
N ILE A 18 13.76 3.65 11.50
CA ILE A 18 12.37 4.06 11.71
C ILE A 18 11.44 2.85 11.53
N LEU A 19 10.89 2.36 12.64
CA LEU A 19 9.97 1.22 12.65
C LEU A 19 8.51 1.71 12.73
N VAL A 20 7.88 1.81 11.56
CA VAL A 20 6.47 2.22 11.44
C VAL A 20 5.67 1.24 10.58
N PRO A 21 4.37 1.05 10.84
CA PRO A 21 3.52 0.28 9.95
C PRO A 21 3.49 0.93 8.55
N LEU A 22 3.78 0.14 7.51
CA LEU A 22 3.85 0.62 6.13
C LEU A 22 2.98 -0.27 5.22
N LYS A 23 2.04 0.34 4.51
CA LYS A 23 1.27 -0.30 3.43
C LYS A 23 1.71 0.28 2.09
N ARG A 24 2.03 -0.59 1.13
CA ARG A 24 2.43 -0.22 -0.23
C ARG A 24 1.29 -0.50 -1.19
N PHE A 25 0.94 0.49 -1.99
CA PHE A 25 -0.02 0.38 -3.10
C PHE A 25 0.74 0.43 -4.41
N GLY A 26 0.34 -0.39 -5.37
CA GLY A 26 0.99 -0.46 -6.67
C GLY A 26 0.49 -1.66 -7.47
N VAL A 27 0.94 -1.74 -8.72
CA VAL A 27 0.60 -2.85 -9.61
C VAL A 27 1.34 -4.11 -9.16
N PRO A 28 0.65 -5.23 -8.93
CA PRO A 28 1.29 -6.50 -8.63
C PRO A 28 2.11 -7.01 -9.82
N ASP A 29 3.10 -7.86 -9.53
CA ASP A 29 3.95 -8.47 -10.55
C ASP A 29 3.22 -9.67 -11.18
N GLN A 30 2.17 -9.37 -11.92
CA GLN A 30 1.31 -10.35 -12.60
C GLN A 30 0.81 -9.76 -13.90
N LEU A 31 0.55 -10.63 -14.88
CA LEU A 31 -0.10 -10.22 -16.11
C LEU A 31 -1.57 -9.90 -15.79
N VAL A 32 -2.02 -8.73 -16.24
CA VAL A 32 -3.41 -8.30 -16.15
C VAL A 32 -4.02 -8.33 -17.55
N ASP A 33 -5.32 -8.61 -17.62
CA ASP A 33 -6.06 -8.58 -18.88
C ASP A 33 -6.05 -7.18 -19.49
N HIS A 34 -6.20 -7.13 -20.83
CA HIS A 34 -6.25 -5.86 -21.54
C HIS A 34 -7.56 -5.13 -21.22
N ALA A 35 -7.49 -4.18 -20.32
CA ALA A 35 -8.60 -3.32 -19.91
C ALA A 35 -8.21 -1.84 -20.09
N THR A 36 -9.19 -0.94 -19.94
CA THR A 36 -8.86 0.48 -19.87
C THR A 36 -8.09 0.78 -18.58
N PRO A 37 -7.28 1.85 -18.52
CA PRO A 37 -6.53 2.19 -17.30
C PRO A 37 -7.40 2.29 -16.04
N ASP A 38 -8.63 2.80 -16.17
CA ASP A 38 -9.55 2.92 -15.03
C ASP A 38 -10.11 1.57 -14.58
N GLN A 39 -10.40 0.66 -15.53
CA GLN A 39 -10.80 -0.71 -15.22
C GLN A 39 -9.67 -1.47 -14.54
N SER A 40 -8.45 -1.43 -15.07
CA SER A 40 -7.29 -2.05 -14.42
C SER A 40 -7.07 -1.54 -13.01
N LYS A 41 -7.24 -0.23 -12.76
CA LYS A 41 -7.14 0.33 -11.41
C LYS A 41 -8.25 -0.20 -10.49
N ALA A 42 -9.49 -0.26 -10.97
CA ALA A 42 -10.62 -0.78 -10.19
C ALA A 42 -10.40 -2.26 -9.82
N ASP A 43 -9.96 -3.07 -10.78
CA ASP A 43 -9.71 -4.50 -10.61
C ASP A 43 -8.54 -4.75 -9.64
N LEU A 44 -7.53 -3.88 -9.66
CA LEU A 44 -6.37 -3.97 -8.78
C LEU A 44 -6.59 -3.30 -7.40
N GLY A 45 -7.76 -2.73 -7.13
CA GLY A 45 -8.01 -2.05 -5.85
C GLY A 45 -7.27 -0.71 -5.71
N LEU A 46 -6.90 -0.08 -6.81
CA LEU A 46 -6.07 1.14 -6.90
C LEU A 46 -6.89 2.40 -7.19
N THR A 47 -8.22 2.34 -7.12
CA THR A 47 -9.04 3.57 -7.20
C THR A 47 -8.93 4.36 -5.91
N SER A 48 -9.19 5.67 -5.99
CA SER A 48 -9.13 6.56 -4.82
C SER A 48 -10.03 6.09 -3.67
N SER A 49 -11.24 5.60 -3.99
CA SER A 49 -12.18 5.08 -2.97
C SER A 49 -11.60 3.85 -2.28
N GLN A 50 -11.16 2.84 -3.05
CA GLN A 50 -10.63 1.59 -2.51
C GLN A 50 -9.35 1.82 -1.69
N ILE A 51 -8.47 2.72 -2.13
CA ILE A 51 -7.26 3.08 -1.37
C ILE A 51 -7.65 3.74 -0.05
N SER A 52 -8.62 4.68 -0.07
CA SER A 52 -9.05 5.36 1.15
C SER A 52 -9.68 4.41 2.18
N GLU A 53 -10.46 3.44 1.72
CA GLU A 53 -11.07 2.39 2.56
C GLU A 53 -9.99 1.52 3.21
N GLN A 54 -9.04 1.02 2.40
CA GLN A 54 -7.92 0.22 2.91
C GLN A 54 -7.07 0.99 3.92
N ILE A 55 -6.82 2.29 3.71
CA ILE A 55 -6.10 3.13 4.67
C ILE A 55 -6.89 3.22 5.98
N ARG A 56 -8.20 3.49 5.90
CA ARG A 56 -9.07 3.59 7.07
C ARG A 56 -9.08 2.30 7.88
N GLU A 57 -9.19 1.16 7.21
CA GLU A 57 -9.16 -0.16 7.85
C GLU A 57 -7.81 -0.47 8.48
N LEU A 58 -6.70 -0.19 7.81
CA LEU A 58 -5.38 -0.60 8.31
C LEU A 58 -4.86 0.27 9.45
N PHE A 59 -5.11 1.58 9.40
CA PHE A 59 -4.46 2.54 10.31
C PHE A 59 -5.41 3.17 11.33
N PHE A 60 -6.72 3.16 11.08
CA PHE A 60 -7.69 3.88 11.91
C PHE A 60 -8.73 2.97 12.58
N SER A 61 -8.68 1.65 12.36
CA SER A 61 -9.65 0.70 12.93
C SER A 61 -9.20 0.00 14.22
N LYS A 62 -7.91 0.08 14.61
CA LYS A 62 -7.38 -0.55 15.83
C LYS A 62 -7.03 0.48 16.91
N GLN A 63 -7.53 0.25 18.12
CA GLN A 63 -7.11 0.98 19.32
C GLN A 63 -5.60 0.82 19.55
N PRO A 64 -4.90 1.86 20.01
CA PRO A 64 -3.47 1.80 20.27
C PRO A 64 -3.18 0.76 21.36
N SER A 65 -2.23 -0.13 21.10
CA SER A 65 -1.68 -1.04 22.10
C SER A 65 -1.12 -0.21 23.26
N PRO A 66 -1.52 -0.44 24.53
CA PRO A 66 -0.86 0.20 25.65
C PRO A 66 0.58 -0.32 25.71
N VAL A 67 1.53 0.56 25.47
CA VAL A 67 2.95 0.27 25.69
C VAL A 67 3.11 0.11 27.21
N SER A 68 3.47 -1.10 27.66
CA SER A 68 3.85 -1.38 29.06
C SER A 68 5.32 -1.04 29.28
#